data_AF-A0A643C2D7-F1
#
_entry.id   AF-A0A643C2D7-F1
#
_cell.length_a   1.000
_cell.length_b   1.000
_cell.length_c   1.000
_cell.angle_alpha   90.00
_cell.angle_beta   90.00
_cell.angle_gamma   90.00
#
_symmetry.space_group_name_H-M   'P 1'
#
loop_
_entity.id
_entity.type
_entity.pdbx_description
1 polymer ?
#
loop_
_entity_poly.entity_id
_entity_poly.type
_entity_poly.pdbx_seq_one_letter_code
_entity_poly.pdbx_strand_id
1 'polypeptide(L)'
;MGRGRDWNVDLIPKFLMANGQLVKMLLFTEVTRYLDFKVTEGSFVYKGGKIYKVPSTEAEALASSLMGLFEKRRFRKFLVYVANFDENDPRTFEGIDPKKTAMREVYKKFDLGQDVIDFTGHALALYRTDDYLDQPCCETINRIKLYSESLARYGKSPYLYPLYGLGELPQGFAR
;
A
#
# COMPACT_ATOMS: atom_id res chain seq x y z
N MET A 1 -1.79 -6.62 36.51
CA MET A 1 -1.63 -7.31 35.22
C MET A 1 -2.96 -8.00 34.91
N GLY A 2 -3.49 -7.88 33.69
CA GLY A 2 -4.83 -8.39 33.32
C GLY A 2 -4.94 -9.93 33.28
N ARG A 3 -6.04 -10.46 32.74
CA ARG A 3 -6.22 -11.92 32.59
C ARG A 3 -5.31 -12.45 31.50
N GLY A 4 -4.45 -13.43 31.81
CA GLY A 4 -3.48 -13.98 30.86
C GLY A 4 -4.09 -14.61 29.60
N ARG A 5 -5.31 -15.16 29.70
CA ARG A 5 -6.03 -15.80 28.57
C ARG A 5 -6.57 -14.81 27.54
N ASP A 6 -6.55 -13.51 27.84
CA ASP A 6 -7.00 -12.47 26.90
C ASP A 6 -5.89 -12.08 25.91
N TRP A 7 -4.68 -12.64 26.07
CA TRP A 7 -3.50 -12.29 25.29
C TRP A 7 -3.18 -13.35 24.23
N ASN A 8 -3.20 -12.93 22.97
CA ASN A 8 -2.67 -13.68 21.84
C ASN A 8 -1.58 -12.81 21.22
N VAL A 9 -0.31 -13.19 21.42
CA VAL A 9 0.85 -12.38 21.03
C VAL A 9 1.60 -13.10 19.92
N ASP A 10 1.48 -12.58 18.70
CA ASP A 10 2.24 -13.11 17.57
C ASP A 10 3.73 -12.88 17.75
N LEU A 11 4.52 -13.93 17.49
CA LEU A 11 5.98 -13.82 17.47
C LEU A 11 6.48 -13.04 16.24
N ILE A 12 5.73 -13.11 15.13
CA ILE A 12 6.06 -12.42 13.88
C ILE A 12 4.76 -11.78 13.33
N PRO A 13 4.34 -10.63 13.89
CA PRO A 13 3.13 -9.96 13.43
C PRO A 13 3.31 -9.42 12.01
N LYS A 14 2.33 -9.68 11.15
CA LYS A 14 2.28 -9.22 9.75
C LYS A 14 0.84 -8.86 9.38
N PHE A 15 0.68 -7.78 8.63
CA PHE A 15 -0.62 -7.41 8.07
C PHE A 15 -0.86 -8.07 6.72
N LEU A 16 -2.13 -8.28 6.40
CA LEU A 16 -2.57 -8.75 5.10
C LEU A 16 -3.06 -7.55 4.28
N MET A 17 -2.53 -7.38 3.08
CA MET A 17 -3.05 -6.40 2.11
C MET A 17 -4.45 -6.84 1.67
N ALA A 18 -5.47 -5.98 1.81
CA ALA A 18 -6.88 -6.33 1.59
C ALA A 18 -7.17 -6.93 0.21
N ASN A 19 -6.56 -6.38 -0.86
CA ASN A 19 -6.67 -6.93 -2.22
C ASN A 19 -5.46 -7.79 -2.63
N GLY A 20 -4.59 -8.12 -1.68
CA GLY A 20 -3.37 -8.88 -1.92
C GLY A 20 -3.64 -10.34 -2.29
N GLN A 21 -2.64 -10.99 -2.90
CA GLN A 21 -2.73 -12.38 -3.32
C GLN A 21 -3.02 -13.34 -2.17
N LEU A 22 -2.47 -13.11 -0.97
CA LEU A 22 -2.73 -13.95 0.20
C LEU A 22 -4.21 -13.97 0.59
N VAL A 23 -4.88 -12.81 0.61
CA VAL A 23 -6.32 -12.74 0.90
C VAL A 23 -7.13 -13.45 -0.19
N LYS A 24 -6.73 -13.30 -1.47
CA LYS A 24 -7.37 -14.04 -2.58
C LYS A 24 -7.22 -15.56 -2.43
N MET A 25 -6.06 -16.05 -1.99
CA MET A 25 -5.84 -17.47 -1.72
C MET A 25 -6.71 -17.96 -0.55
N LEU A 26 -6.80 -17.20 0.55
CA LEU A 26 -7.65 -17.57 1.69
C LEU A 26 -9.12 -17.69 1.27
N LEU A 27 -9.62 -16.76 0.45
CA LEU A 27 -10.97 -16.82 -0.13
C LEU A 27 -11.14 -18.06 -1.03
N PHE A 28 -10.18 -18.33 -1.91
CA PHE A 28 -10.22 -19.47 -2.83
C PHE A 28 -10.28 -20.81 -2.10
N THR A 29 -9.52 -20.94 -1.00
CA THR A 29 -9.52 -22.15 -0.15
C THR A 29 -10.70 -22.23 0.82
N GLU A 30 -11.57 -21.21 0.86
CA GLU A 30 -12.68 -21.05 1.80
C GLU A 30 -12.31 -21.06 3.31
N VAL A 31 -11.01 -21.01 3.65
CA VAL A 31 -10.52 -20.92 5.04
C VAL A 31 -11.02 -19.67 5.76
N THR A 32 -11.42 -18.63 5.01
CA THR A 32 -12.07 -17.43 5.57
C THR A 32 -13.35 -17.73 6.34
N ARG A 33 -13.99 -18.90 6.16
CA ARG A 33 -15.14 -19.33 6.99
C ARG A 33 -14.78 -19.53 8.47
N TYR A 34 -13.50 -19.69 8.78
CA TYR A 34 -12.98 -19.90 10.13
C TYR A 34 -12.20 -18.69 10.67
N LEU A 35 -12.14 -17.58 9.92
CA LEU A 35 -11.32 -16.43 10.25
C LEU A 35 -12.15 -15.15 10.21
N ASP A 36 -12.15 -14.44 11.32
CA ASP A 36 -12.68 -13.07 11.37
C ASP A 36 -11.53 -12.07 11.21
N PHE A 37 -11.64 -11.17 10.22
CA PHE A 37 -10.65 -10.13 9.99
C PHE A 37 -11.15 -8.77 10.46
N LYS A 38 -10.24 -7.99 11.05
CA LYS A 38 -10.45 -6.58 11.37
C LYS A 38 -9.54 -5.70 10.53
N VAL A 39 -10.10 -4.61 10.02
CA VAL A 39 -9.36 -3.58 9.30
C VAL A 39 -8.51 -2.81 10.30
N THR A 40 -7.22 -2.63 10.00
CA THR A 40 -6.34 -1.81 10.85
C THR A 40 -6.71 -0.33 10.72
N GLU A 41 -6.53 0.44 11.78
CA GLU A 41 -7.11 1.79 11.85
C GLU A 41 -6.36 2.82 11.00
N GLY A 42 -5.07 2.63 10.75
CA GLY A 42 -4.29 3.57 9.96
C GLY A 42 -2.95 3.02 9.55
N SER A 43 -2.35 3.69 8.57
CA SER A 43 -1.00 3.46 8.07
C SER A 43 -0.22 4.76 8.17
N PHE A 44 0.97 4.71 8.75
CA PHE A 44 1.78 5.89 9.07
C PHE A 44 3.22 5.71 8.60
N VAL A 45 3.84 6.81 8.21
CA VAL A 45 5.26 6.89 7.84
C VAL A 45 5.99 7.87 8.75
N TYR A 46 7.23 7.54 9.09
CA TYR A 46 8.10 8.40 9.88
C TYR A 46 8.87 9.36 8.97
N LYS A 47 8.89 10.65 9.32
CA LYS A 47 9.67 11.68 8.64
C LYS A 47 10.11 12.74 9.66
N GLY A 48 11.41 13.03 9.73
CA GLY A 48 11.92 14.17 10.52
C GLY A 48 11.47 14.21 11.99
N GLY A 49 11.45 13.07 12.69
CA GLY A 49 11.08 13.01 14.11
C GLY A 49 9.58 12.87 14.41
N LYS A 50 8.72 12.79 13.38
CA LYS A 50 7.27 12.70 13.54
C LYS A 50 6.69 11.59 12.65
N ILE A 51 5.53 11.07 13.04
CA ILE A 51 4.74 10.15 12.23
C ILE A 51 3.62 10.89 11.52
N TYR A 52 3.33 10.48 10.29
CA TYR A 52 2.32 11.08 9.44
C TYR A 52 1.47 10.00 8.80
N LYS A 53 0.17 10.24 8.65
CA LYS A 53 -0.71 9.32 7.91
C LYS A 53 -0.24 9.25 6.45
N VAL A 54 -0.10 8.04 5.93
CA VAL A 54 0.27 7.81 4.52
C VAL A 54 -0.88 8.26 3.62
N PRO A 55 -0.69 9.25 2.72
CA PRO A 55 -1.73 9.70 1.82
C PRO A 55 -1.84 8.74 0.63
N SER A 56 -3.05 8.23 0.38
CA SER A 56 -3.29 7.25 -0.69
C SER A 56 -4.50 7.55 -1.55
N THR A 57 -5.22 8.63 -1.25
CA THR A 57 -6.28 9.18 -2.11
C THR A 57 -5.97 10.62 -2.49
N GLU A 58 -6.65 11.14 -3.51
CA GLU A 58 -6.51 12.55 -3.90
C GLU A 58 -6.84 13.51 -2.76
N ALA A 59 -7.89 13.22 -1.99
CA ALA A 59 -8.30 14.04 -0.85
C ALA A 59 -7.25 14.02 0.26
N GLU A 60 -6.69 12.85 0.58
CA GLU A 60 -5.63 12.73 1.58
C GLU A 60 -4.33 13.39 1.11
N ALA A 61 -3.97 13.29 -0.16
CA ALA A 61 -2.80 13.95 -0.73
C ALA A 61 -2.87 15.47 -0.55
N LEU A 62 -4.04 16.08 -0.78
CA LEU A 62 -4.24 17.52 -0.58
C LEU A 62 -4.23 17.91 0.91
N ALA A 63 -4.73 17.05 1.79
CA ALA A 63 -4.74 17.30 3.24
C ALA A 63 -3.40 17.03 3.94
N SER A 64 -2.53 16.18 3.37
CA SER A 64 -1.32 15.66 4.04
C SER A 64 -0.33 16.74 4.47
N SER A 65 0.27 16.66 5.66
CA SER A 65 1.36 17.56 6.07
C SER A 65 2.76 17.07 5.66
N LEU A 66 2.86 15.96 4.91
CA LEU A 66 4.14 15.40 4.45
C LEU A 66 4.82 16.22 3.35
N MET A 67 4.05 17.02 2.63
CA MET A 67 4.43 17.70 1.40
C MET A 67 4.09 19.19 1.44
N GLY A 68 4.89 20.01 0.76
CA GLY A 68 4.57 21.41 0.51
C GLY A 68 3.36 21.58 -0.43
N LEU A 69 2.75 22.78 -0.45
CA LEU A 69 1.50 23.03 -1.19
C LEU A 69 1.57 22.67 -2.69
N PHE A 70 2.68 23.03 -3.36
CA PHE A 70 2.87 22.73 -4.78
C PHE A 70 3.12 21.24 -5.03
N GLU A 71 3.89 20.61 -4.16
CA GLU A 71 4.24 19.20 -4.26
C GLU A 71 3.01 18.30 -4.09
N LYS A 72 2.07 18.65 -3.20
CA LYS A 72 0.77 17.96 -3.10
C LYS A 72 -0.01 17.92 -4.41
N ARG A 73 0.00 19.02 -5.17
CA ARG A 73 -0.70 19.09 -6.45
C ARG A 73 -0.05 18.18 -7.48
N ARG A 74 1.28 18.07 -7.47
CA ARG A 74 2.04 17.15 -8.33
C ARG A 74 1.83 15.69 -7.93
N PHE A 75 1.90 15.41 -6.64
CA PHE A 75 1.63 14.07 -6.11
C PHE A 75 0.19 13.61 -6.37
N ARG A 76 -0.81 14.50 -6.26
CA ARG A 76 -2.18 14.21 -6.69
C ARG A 76 -2.24 13.80 -8.16
N LYS A 77 -1.58 14.54 -9.06
CA LYS A 77 -1.54 14.18 -10.49
C LYS A 77 -0.91 12.80 -10.72
N PHE A 78 0.17 12.49 -9.97
CA PHE A 78 0.78 11.16 -9.99
C PHE A 78 -0.20 10.07 -9.53
N LEU A 79 -0.93 10.26 -8.42
CA LEU A 79 -1.93 9.29 -7.96
C LEU A 79 -3.07 9.09 -8.98
N VAL A 80 -3.51 10.16 -9.65
CA VAL A 80 -4.51 10.09 -10.73
C VAL A 80 -3.97 9.27 -11.90
N TYR A 81 -2.72 9.49 -12.30
CA TYR A 81 -2.06 8.69 -13.33
C TYR A 81 -2.01 7.20 -12.93
N VAL A 82 -1.57 6.87 -11.72
CA VAL A 82 -1.51 5.49 -11.22
C VAL A 82 -2.90 4.83 -11.18
N ALA A 83 -3.93 5.57 -10.76
CA ALA A 83 -5.29 5.06 -10.72
C ALA A 83 -5.85 4.74 -12.11
N ASN A 84 -5.54 5.59 -13.11
CA ASN A 84 -6.00 5.44 -14.49
C ASN A 84 -5.15 4.48 -15.33
N PHE A 85 -3.98 4.08 -14.87
CA PHE A 85 -3.09 3.17 -15.59
C PHE A 85 -3.75 1.80 -15.80
N ASP A 86 -3.76 1.33 -17.05
CA ASP A 86 -4.19 0.00 -17.47
C ASP A 86 -3.15 -0.58 -18.44
N GLU A 87 -2.50 -1.68 -18.05
CA GLU A 87 -1.48 -2.37 -18.85
C GLU A 87 -1.97 -2.79 -20.24
N ASN A 88 -3.28 -2.94 -20.44
CA ASN A 88 -3.88 -3.35 -21.70
C ASN A 88 -4.30 -2.16 -22.58
N ASP A 89 -4.26 -0.93 -22.05
CA ASP A 89 -4.62 0.28 -22.78
C ASP A 89 -3.44 1.26 -22.85
N PRO A 90 -2.68 1.26 -23.96
CA PRO A 90 -1.54 2.16 -24.16
C PRO A 90 -1.87 3.65 -24.07
N ARG A 91 -3.15 4.04 -24.22
CA ARG A 91 -3.57 5.44 -24.09
C ARG A 91 -3.42 5.95 -22.66
N THR A 92 -3.49 5.05 -21.68
CA THR A 92 -3.34 5.37 -20.25
C THR A 92 -1.89 5.57 -19.83
N PHE A 93 -0.93 5.20 -20.69
CA PHE A 93 0.49 5.26 -20.35
C PHE A 93 1.04 6.69 -20.32
N GLU A 94 0.35 7.63 -20.97
CA GLU A 94 0.74 9.04 -21.07
C GLU A 94 2.22 9.22 -21.51
N GLY A 95 2.65 8.46 -22.52
CA GLY A 95 4.00 8.55 -23.07
C GLY A 95 5.10 7.84 -22.27
N ILE A 96 4.75 7.05 -21.24
CA ILE A 96 5.68 6.18 -20.51
C ILE A 96 5.62 4.77 -21.13
N ASP A 97 6.76 4.10 -21.33
CA ASP A 97 6.74 2.67 -21.65
C ASP A 97 6.85 1.87 -20.34
N PRO A 98 5.77 1.25 -19.84
CA PRO A 98 5.78 0.64 -18.52
C PRO A 98 6.78 -0.51 -18.37
N LYS A 99 7.21 -1.11 -19.49
CA LYS A 99 8.16 -2.24 -19.52
C LYS A 99 9.61 -1.79 -19.67
N LYS A 100 9.89 -0.53 -19.97
CA LYS A 100 11.25 -0.02 -20.21
C LYS A 100 11.61 1.21 -19.39
N THR A 101 10.66 2.10 -19.15
CA THR A 101 10.89 3.33 -18.41
C THR A 101 11.15 3.00 -16.94
N ALA A 102 12.30 3.44 -16.43
CA ALA A 102 12.64 3.31 -15.02
C ALA A 102 11.68 4.14 -14.14
N MET A 103 11.38 3.66 -12.93
CA MET A 103 10.47 4.38 -12.03
C MET A 103 10.98 5.80 -11.68
N ARG A 104 12.30 6.00 -11.63
CA ARG A 104 12.94 7.31 -11.45
C ARG A 104 12.51 8.34 -12.50
N GLU A 105 12.39 7.91 -13.76
CA GLU A 105 11.95 8.78 -14.85
C GLU A 105 10.45 9.11 -14.75
N VAL A 106 9.64 8.19 -14.23
CA VAL A 106 8.23 8.46 -13.92
C VAL A 106 8.14 9.54 -12.84
N TYR A 107 8.90 9.43 -11.75
CA TYR A 107 8.91 10.47 -10.70
C TYR A 107 9.38 11.82 -11.22
N LYS A 108 10.38 11.83 -12.11
CA LYS A 108 10.86 13.04 -12.78
C LYS A 108 9.80 13.67 -13.68
N LYS A 109 9.01 12.88 -14.43
CA LYS A 109 7.87 13.37 -15.23
C LYS A 109 6.86 14.16 -14.38
N PHE A 110 6.63 13.73 -13.15
CA PHE A 110 5.72 14.39 -12.21
C PHE A 110 6.41 15.42 -11.31
N ASP A 111 7.72 15.67 -11.46
CA ASP A 111 8.51 16.59 -10.64
C ASP A 111 8.33 16.32 -9.13
N LEU A 112 8.44 15.05 -8.74
CA LEU A 112 8.36 14.63 -7.33
C LEU A 112 9.75 14.71 -6.67
N GLY A 113 9.84 15.36 -5.50
CA GLY A 113 11.08 15.46 -4.74
C GLY A 113 11.44 14.15 -4.02
N GLN A 114 12.68 14.05 -3.55
CA GLN A 114 13.22 12.84 -2.89
C GLN A 114 12.34 12.39 -1.71
N ASP A 115 11.92 13.33 -0.85
CA ASP A 115 11.03 13.02 0.27
C ASP A 115 9.73 12.32 -0.15
N VAL A 116 9.18 12.69 -1.31
CA VAL A 116 7.95 12.08 -1.85
C VAL A 116 8.22 10.71 -2.42
N ILE A 117 9.34 10.58 -3.13
CA ILE A 117 9.82 9.32 -3.67
C ILE A 117 9.99 8.31 -2.53
N ASP A 118 10.65 8.70 -1.45
CA ASP A 118 10.92 7.84 -0.29
C ASP A 118 9.63 7.28 0.31
N PHE A 119 8.66 8.14 0.69
CA PHE A 119 7.41 7.62 1.27
C PHE A 119 6.56 6.87 0.24
N THR A 120 6.64 7.22 -1.04
CA THR A 120 5.89 6.51 -2.09
C THR A 120 6.45 5.10 -2.29
N GLY A 121 7.77 4.96 -2.38
CA GLY A 121 8.44 3.66 -2.52
C GLY A 121 8.24 2.77 -1.30
N HIS A 122 8.48 3.31 -0.11
CA HIS A 122 8.54 2.52 1.11
C HIS A 122 7.19 2.36 1.82
N ALA A 123 6.30 3.36 1.78
CA ALA A 123 5.04 3.33 2.51
C ALA A 123 3.82 2.99 1.63
N LEU A 124 3.86 3.28 0.31
CA LEU A 124 2.80 2.88 -0.62
C LEU A 124 3.16 1.61 -1.40
N ALA A 125 4.32 1.58 -2.06
CA ALA A 125 4.75 0.43 -2.85
C ALA A 125 5.41 -0.69 -2.01
N LEU A 126 5.67 -0.42 -0.73
CA LEU A 126 6.23 -1.35 0.25
C LEU A 126 7.56 -2.00 -0.18
N TYR A 127 8.39 -1.26 -0.92
CA TYR A 127 9.76 -1.65 -1.16
C TYR A 127 10.62 -1.46 0.10
N ARG A 128 11.60 -2.35 0.26
CA ARG A 128 12.56 -2.30 1.38
C ARG A 128 13.81 -1.48 1.05
N THR A 129 14.09 -1.32 -0.23
CA THR A 129 15.28 -0.70 -0.80
C THR A 129 14.89 0.13 -2.03
N ASP A 130 15.76 1.04 -2.43
CA ASP A 130 15.56 1.93 -3.58
C ASP A 130 15.90 1.31 -4.94
N ASP A 131 16.20 0.00 -4.97
CA ASP A 131 16.56 -0.71 -6.20
C ASP A 131 15.48 -0.57 -7.29
N TYR A 132 14.21 -0.43 -6.87
CA TYR A 132 13.06 -0.25 -7.76
C TYR A 132 13.12 1.03 -8.60
N LEU A 133 13.89 2.05 -8.18
CA LEU A 133 14.00 3.32 -8.90
C LEU A 133 14.54 3.13 -10.32
N ASP A 134 15.46 2.18 -10.49
CA ASP A 134 16.13 1.91 -11.76
C ASP A 134 15.56 0.67 -12.48
N GLN A 135 14.45 0.12 -11.97
CA GLN A 135 13.69 -0.97 -12.61
C GLN A 135 12.49 -0.44 -13.41
N PRO A 136 11.96 -1.20 -14.38
CA PRO A 136 10.75 -0.85 -15.11
C PRO A 136 9.58 -0.49 -14.18
N CYS A 137 8.89 0.61 -14.48
CA CYS A 137 7.90 1.19 -13.57
C CYS A 137 6.61 0.38 -13.38
N CYS A 138 6.32 -0.59 -14.27
CA CYS A 138 5.07 -1.36 -14.23
C CYS A 138 4.78 -1.99 -12.86
N GLU A 139 5.75 -2.70 -12.28
CA GLU A 139 5.57 -3.35 -10.97
C GLU A 139 5.25 -2.33 -9.88
N THR A 140 5.97 -1.20 -9.87
CA THR A 140 5.79 -0.15 -8.87
C THR A 140 4.42 0.52 -9.00
N ILE A 141 3.98 0.82 -10.23
CA ILE A 141 2.64 1.38 -10.48
C ILE A 141 1.58 0.41 -9.96
N ASN A 142 1.69 -0.88 -10.26
CA ASN A 142 0.75 -1.91 -9.80
C ASN A 142 0.74 -2.09 -8.28
N ARG A 143 1.90 -2.01 -7.60
CA ARG A 143 1.98 -2.05 -6.14
C ARG A 143 1.29 -0.86 -5.49
N ILE A 144 1.49 0.35 -6.02
CA ILE A 144 0.82 1.56 -5.53
C ILE A 144 -0.69 1.46 -5.78
N LYS A 145 -1.10 0.99 -6.97
CA LYS A 145 -2.51 0.76 -7.31
C LYS A 145 -3.15 -0.26 -6.35
N LEU A 146 -2.47 -1.38 -6.08
CA LEU A 146 -2.90 -2.38 -5.10
C LEU A 146 -3.12 -1.78 -3.70
N TYR A 147 -2.24 -0.90 -3.25
CA TYR A 147 -2.40 -0.19 -1.98
C TYR A 147 -3.67 0.68 -1.99
N SER A 148 -3.84 1.52 -3.00
CA SER A 148 -4.99 2.43 -3.11
C SER A 148 -6.32 1.68 -3.21
N GLU A 149 -6.38 0.62 -4.01
CA GLU A 149 -7.57 -0.22 -4.13
C GLU A 149 -7.89 -0.97 -2.82
N SER A 150 -6.85 -1.41 -2.10
CA SER A 150 -6.99 -2.05 -0.79
C SER A 150 -7.53 -1.08 0.25
N LEU A 151 -7.05 0.17 0.24
CA LEU A 151 -7.60 1.22 1.10
C LEU A 151 -9.07 1.50 0.75
N ALA A 152 -9.38 1.66 -0.53
CA ALA A 152 -10.73 2.01 -0.99
C ALA A 152 -11.80 0.99 -0.55
N ARG A 153 -11.41 -0.27 -0.35
CA ARG A 153 -12.32 -1.33 0.12
C ARG A 153 -12.85 -1.09 1.54
N TYR A 154 -12.05 -0.52 2.44
CA TYR A 154 -12.40 -0.42 3.87
C TYR A 154 -12.23 0.98 4.49
N GLY A 155 -11.62 1.93 3.77
CA GLY A 155 -11.58 3.36 4.09
C GLY A 155 -10.62 3.80 5.21
N LYS A 156 -10.06 2.88 6.01
CA LYS A 156 -9.17 3.22 7.14
C LYS A 156 -7.69 3.05 6.81
N SER A 157 -7.33 1.84 6.42
CA SER A 157 -6.00 1.42 5.97
C SER A 157 -6.18 0.32 4.92
N PRO A 158 -5.14 -0.02 4.14
CA PRO A 158 -5.22 -1.13 3.19
C PRO A 158 -5.02 -2.51 3.84
N TYR A 159 -4.95 -2.57 5.18
CA TYR A 159 -4.48 -3.72 5.92
C TYR A 159 -5.59 -4.40 6.73
N LEU A 160 -5.55 -5.72 6.72
CA LEU A 160 -6.35 -6.61 7.55
C LEU A 160 -5.46 -7.35 8.56
N TYR A 161 -6.05 -7.68 9.69
CA TYR A 161 -5.44 -8.52 10.71
C TYR A 161 -6.51 -9.45 11.31
N PRO A 162 -6.23 -10.76 11.48
CA PRO A 162 -7.20 -11.68 12.05
C PRO A 162 -7.46 -11.35 13.53
N LEU A 163 -8.72 -11.46 13.95
CA LEU A 163 -9.05 -11.50 15.37
C LEU A 163 -8.31 -12.68 16.00
N TYR A 164 -7.83 -12.50 17.23
CA TYR A 164 -7.02 -13.48 17.96
C TYR A 164 -5.61 -13.75 17.40
N GLY A 165 -5.16 -13.00 16.38
CA GLY A 165 -3.78 -13.04 15.89
C GLY A 165 -3.54 -14.03 14.75
N LEU A 166 -2.33 -14.02 14.20
CA LEU A 166 -1.98 -14.83 13.02
C LEU A 166 -1.95 -16.33 13.31
N GLY A 167 -1.93 -16.73 14.58
CA GLY A 167 -2.08 -18.14 15.01
C GLY A 167 -3.39 -18.79 14.52
N GLU A 168 -4.41 -18.00 14.19
CA GLU A 168 -5.66 -18.52 13.62
C GLU A 168 -5.50 -19.02 12.18
N LEU A 169 -4.54 -18.49 11.41
CA LEU A 169 -4.30 -18.92 10.03
C LEU A 169 -3.93 -20.42 9.94
N PRO A 170 -2.88 -20.92 10.61
CA PRO A 170 -2.55 -22.34 10.55
C PRO A 170 -3.65 -23.23 11.14
N GLN A 171 -4.39 -22.77 12.16
CA GLN A 171 -5.53 -23.51 12.71
C GLN A 171 -6.68 -23.63 11.69
N GLY A 172 -6.99 -22.54 10.98
CA GLY A 172 -8.01 -22.53 9.94
C GLY A 172 -7.66 -23.42 8.76
N PHE A 173 -6.38 -23.54 8.39
CA PHE A 173 -5.93 -24.47 7.35
C PHE A 173 -5.92 -25.93 7.81
N ALA A 174 -5.77 -26.20 9.11
CA ALA A 174 -5.73 -27.56 9.64
C ALA A 174 -7.13 -28.20 9.81
N ARG A 175 -8.19 -27.38 9.77
CA ARG A 175 -9.58 -27.78 10.01
C ARG A 175 -10.28 -28.20 8.72
#